data_AF-A0A497A486-F1
#
_entry.id   AF-A0A497A486-F1
#
_cell.length_a   1.000
_cell.length_b   1.000
_cell.length_c   1.000
_cell.angle_alpha   90.00
_cell.angle_beta   90.00
_cell.angle_gamma   90.00
#
_symmetry.space_group_name_H-M   'P 1'
#
loop_
_entity.id
_entity.type
_entity.pdbx_description
1 polymer ?
#
loop_
_entity_poly.entity_id
_entity_poly.type
_entity_poly.pdbx_seq_one_letter_code
_entity_poly.pdbx_strand_id
1 'polypeptide(L)' 'MLLLPATLRFFGLIVPHNPNPIKSSPFECGMETTGKAWVQFNFRYYFYALMFLTVDVIVVFLYPWATELRSLGLFGFITM' A
#
# COMPACT_ATOMS: atom_id res chain seq x y z
N MET A 1 17.48 -0.62 -5.13
CA MET A 1 16.21 0.00 -5.58
C MET A 1 15.93 -0.15 -7.08
N LEU A 2 16.94 -0.26 -7.97
CA LEU A 2 16.71 -0.40 -9.43
C LEU A 2 16.53 -1.83 -9.96
N LEU A 3 16.83 -2.87 -9.15
CA LEU A 3 16.72 -4.26 -9.59
C LEU A 3 15.28 -4.66 -9.91
N LEU A 4 14.33 -4.21 -9.09
CA LEU A 4 12.90 -4.54 -9.23
C LEU A 4 12.26 -3.96 -10.50
N PRO A 5 12.48 -2.68 -10.88
CA PRO A 5 11.99 -2.19 -12.17
C PRO A 5 12.73 -2.82 -13.36
N ALA A 6 14.02 -3.15 -13.22
CA ALA A 6 14.78 -3.80 -14.27
C ALA A 6 14.29 -5.23 -14.57
N THR A 7 13.98 -6.02 -13.53
CA THR A 7 13.43 -7.37 -13.70
C THR A 7 12.04 -7.35 -14.31
N LEU A 8 11.14 -6.47 -13.85
CA LEU A 8 9.81 -6.32 -14.43
C LEU A 8 9.86 -5.96 -15.93
N ARG A 9 10.76 -5.06 -16.31
CA ARG A 9 10.96 -4.67 -17.71
C ARG A 9 11.48 -5.83 -18.56
N PHE A 10 12.42 -6.61 -18.04
CA PHE A 10 12.94 -7.81 -18.71
C PHE A 10 11.83 -8.84 -18.95
N PHE A 11 11.00 -9.12 -17.95
CA PHE A 11 9.84 -10.00 -18.12
C PHE A 11 8.84 -9.47 -19.15
N GLY A 12 8.59 -8.15 -19.19
CA GLY A 12 7.72 -7.54 -20.19
C GLY A 12 8.18 -7.72 -21.64
N LEU A 13 9.48 -7.93 -21.88
CA LEU A 13 10.02 -8.21 -23.22
C LEU A 13 9.83 -9.67 -23.65
N ILE A 14 9.78 -10.60 -22.70
CA ILE A 14 9.66 -12.05 -22.95
C ILE A 14 8.18 -12.47 -23.02
N VAL A 15 7.30 -11.79 -22.28
CA VAL A 15 5.88 -12.16 -22.19
C VAL A 15 5.19 -11.96 -23.55
N PRO A 16 4.54 -13.00 -24.10
CA PRO A 16 3.84 -12.89 -25.38
C PRO A 16 2.63 -11.95 -25.26
N HIS A 17 2.62 -10.91 -26.08
CA HIS A 17 1.54 -9.94 -26.12
C HIS A 17 0.48 -10.34 -27.16
N ASN A 18 -0.61 -10.95 -26.72
CA ASN A 18 -1.74 -11.34 -27.58
C ASN A 18 -3.08 -10.87 -26.96
N PRO A 19 -3.41 -9.56 -27.11
CA PRO A 19 -4.63 -8.98 -26.59
C PRO A 19 -5.84 -9.52 -27.38
N ASN A 20 -6.90 -9.87 -26.65
CA ASN A 20 -8.16 -10.33 -27.22
C ASN A 20 -9.28 -9.66 -26.42
N PRO A 21 -10.38 -9.22 -27.05
CA PRO A 21 -11.57 -8.68 -26.37
C PRO A 21 -11.99 -9.45 -25.11
N ILE A 22 -11.95 -10.79 -25.16
CA ILE A 22 -12.30 -11.68 -24.04
C ILE A 22 -11.24 -11.67 -22.93
N LYS A 23 -9.95 -11.51 -23.26
CA LYS A 23 -8.88 -11.39 -22.25
C LYS A 23 -8.91 -10.03 -21.55
N SER A 24 -9.45 -9.01 -22.22
CA SER A 24 -9.60 -7.66 -21.69
C SER A 24 -10.93 -7.42 -20.97
N SER A 25 -11.88 -8.36 -21.03
CA SER A 25 -13.15 -8.23 -20.31
C SER A 25 -13.02 -8.63 -18.84
N PRO A 26 -13.81 -8.04 -17.93
CA PRO A 26 -13.91 -8.48 -16.54
C PRO A 26 -14.27 -9.97 -16.45
N PHE A 27 -13.71 -10.67 -15.46
CA PHE A 27 -14.03 -12.07 -15.21
C PHE A 27 -15.32 -12.19 -14.37
N GLU A 28 -16.32 -12.90 -14.89
CA GLU A 28 -17.65 -13.07 -14.28
C GLU A 28 -18.11 -14.55 -14.25
N CYS A 29 -17.16 -15.49 -14.09
CA CYS A 29 -17.45 -16.93 -14.02
C CYS A 29 -18.30 -17.51 -15.19
N GLY A 30 -18.24 -16.86 -16.36
CA GLY A 30 -18.98 -17.28 -17.57
C GLY A 30 -20.34 -16.60 -17.78
N MET A 31 -20.68 -15.60 -16.97
CA MET A 31 -21.88 -14.76 -17.16
C MET A 31 -21.49 -13.37 -17.66
N GLU A 32 -22.44 -12.67 -18.28
CA GLU A 32 -22.26 -11.26 -18.63
C GLU A 32 -22.40 -10.38 -17.39
N THR A 33 -21.59 -9.32 -17.31
CA THR A 33 -21.70 -8.33 -16.23
C THR A 33 -23.08 -7.69 -16.29
N THR A 34 -23.87 -7.78 -15.22
CA THR A 34 -25.19 -7.16 -15.13
C THR A 34 -25.23 -6.12 -14.02
N GLY A 35 -25.71 -4.92 -14.35
CA GLY A 35 -25.82 -3.81 -13.40
C GLY A 35 -24.52 -3.04 -13.18
N LYS A 36 -24.54 -2.16 -12.17
CA LYS A 36 -23.38 -1.36 -11.76
C LYS A 36 -22.73 -2.04 -10.54
N ALA A 37 -21.39 -2.11 -10.53
CA ALA A 37 -20.62 -2.60 -9.39
C ALA A 37 -20.65 -1.59 -8.23
N TRP A 38 -21.78 -1.49 -7.52
CA TRP A 38 -21.89 -0.71 -6.31
C TRP A 38 -21.38 -1.53 -5.13
N VAL A 39 -20.27 -1.11 -4.56
CA VAL A 39 -19.74 -1.69 -3.33
C VAL A 39 -20.41 -1.02 -2.14
N GLN A 40 -20.96 -1.81 -1.21
CA GLN A 40 -21.37 -1.29 0.09
C GLN A 40 -20.12 -0.93 0.89
N PHE A 41 -19.79 0.35 0.92
CA PHE A 41 -18.62 0.82 1.64
C PHE A 41 -18.87 0.82 3.15
N ASN A 42 -18.03 0.10 3.89
CA ASN A 42 -18.06 0.10 5.34
C ASN A 42 -17.16 1.21 5.90
N PHE A 43 -17.71 2.12 6.72
CA PHE A 43 -16.95 3.22 7.31
C PHE A 43 -15.77 2.74 8.19
N ARG A 44 -15.79 1.49 8.67
CA ARG A 44 -14.70 0.92 9.47
C ARG A 44 -13.36 0.91 8.73
N TYR A 45 -13.37 0.73 7.41
CA TYR A 45 -12.14 0.79 6.60
C TYR A 45 -11.48 2.17 6.63
N TYR A 46 -12.29 3.22 6.67
CA TYR A 46 -11.80 4.59 6.80
C TYR A 46 -11.13 4.83 8.17
N PHE A 47 -11.71 4.29 9.24
CA PHE A 47 -11.11 4.38 10.58
C PHE A 47 -9.75 3.70 10.64
N TYR A 48 -9.60 2.51 10.03
CA TYR A 48 -8.30 1.84 9.94
C TYR A 48 -7.26 2.68 9.18
N ALA A 49 -7.65 3.34 8.10
CA ALA A 49 -6.76 4.21 7.33
C ALA A 49 -6.31 5.45 8.14
N LEU A 50 -7.24 6.10 8.86
CA LEU A 50 -6.91 7.24 9.73
C LEU A 50 -6.01 6.85 10.91
N MET A 51 -6.26 5.69 11.51
CA MET A 51 -5.44 5.16 12.60
C MET A 51 -4.03 4.86 12.12
N PHE A 52 -3.90 4.22 10.94
CA PHE A 52 -2.61 3.98 10.31
C PHE A 52 -1.85 5.28 10.05
N LEU A 53 -2.50 6.29 9.46
CA LEU A 53 -1.91 7.60 9.21
C LEU A 53 -1.42 8.28 10.50
N THR A 54 -2.23 8.25 11.55
CA THR A 54 -1.88 8.84 12.84
C THR A 54 -0.66 8.16 13.46
N VAL A 55 -0.63 6.83 13.47
CA VAL A 55 0.51 6.06 14.00
C VAL A 55 1.77 6.28 13.17
N ASP A 56 1.66 6.36 11.84
CA ASP A 56 2.79 6.62 10.95
C ASP A 56 3.43 7.99 11.26
N VAL A 57 2.63 9.03 11.44
CA VAL A 57 3.11 10.35 11.85
C VAL A 57 3.78 10.31 13.23
N ILE A 58 3.20 9.62 14.21
CA ILE A 58 3.82 9.47 15.54
C ILE A 58 5.19 8.78 15.43
N VAL A 59 5.29 7.74 14.59
CA VAL A 59 6.52 6.99 14.37
C VAL A 59 7.62 7.87 13.76
N VAL A 60 7.27 8.79 12.85
CA VAL A 60 8.23 9.79 12.30
C VAL A 60 8.90 10.61 13.40
N PHE A 61 8.17 10.98 14.46
CA PHE A 61 8.74 11.69 15.62
C PHE A 61 9.46 10.75 16.60
N LEU A 62 8.98 9.51 16.74
CA LEU A 62 9.57 8.52 17.63
C LEU A 62 10.98 8.09 17.18
N TYR A 63 11.24 8.01 15.87
CA TYR A 63 12.54 7.60 15.33
C TYR A 63 13.72 8.49 15.77
N PRO A 64 13.73 9.82 15.51
CA PRO A 64 14.84 10.69 15.92
C PRO A 64 15.00 10.75 17.44
N TRP A 65 13.91 10.65 18.19
CA TRP A 65 13.99 10.52 19.64
C TRP A 65 14.72 9.23 20.06
N ALA A 66 14.33 8.09 19.49
CA ALA A 66 14.91 6.81 19.82
C ALA A 66 16.40 6.74 19.48
N THR A 67 16.84 7.41 18.40
CA THR A 67 18.27 7.46 18.02
C THR A 67 19.11 8.27 19.00
N GLU A 68 18.56 9.34 19.58
CA GLU A 68 19.27 10.23 20.50
C GLU A 68 19.00 9.93 21.98
N LEU A 69 18.16 8.94 22.29
CA LEU A 69 17.79 8.63 23.67
C LEU A 69 19.00 8.31 24.57
N ARG A 70 20.04 7.69 24.00
CA ARG A 70 21.29 7.37 24.73
C ARG A 70 22.10 8.62 25.09
N SER A 71 22.09 9.65 24.24
CA SER A 71 22.81 10.90 24.48
C SER A 71 22.06 11.82 25.46
N LEU A 72 20.73 11.83 25.37
CA LEU A 72 19.83 12.66 26.20
C LEU A 72 19.49 12.05 27.57
N GLY A 73 19.65 10.74 27.74
CA GLY A 73 19.41 10.04 29.01
C GLY A 73 17.98 10.22 29.54
N LEU A 74 17.84 10.36 30.87
CA LEU A 74 16.54 10.48 31.54
C LEU A 74 15.76 11.74 31.13
N PHE A 75 16.45 12.82 30.76
CA PHE A 75 15.79 14.03 30.27
C PHE A 75 15.07 13.75 28.95
N GLY A 76 15.77 13.14 27.98
CA GLY A 76 15.17 12.73 26.71
C GLY A 76 14.01 11.76 26.88
N PHE A 77 14.06 10.88 27.89
CA PHE A 77 12.97 9.93 28.17
C PHE A 77 11.67 10.60 28.65
N ILE A 78 11.75 11.64 29.48
CA ILE A 78 10.56 12.31 30.05
C ILE A 78 9.93 13.29 29.05
N THR A 79 10.71 13.86 28.14
CA THR A 79 10.27 14.95 27.26
C THR A 79 9.53 14.52 25.99
N MET A 80 9.40 13.22 25.72
CA MET A 80 8.57 12.74 24.60
C MET A 80 7.08 12.85 24.86
#